data_AF-A0A7G8BJK7-F1
#
_entry.id   AF-A0A7G8BJK7-F1
#
_cell.length_a   1.000
_cell.length_b   1.000
_cell.length_c   1.000
_cell.angle_alpha   90.00
_cell.angle_beta   90.00
_cell.angle_gamma   90.00
#
_symmetry.space_group_name_H-M   'P 1'
#
loop_
_entity.id
_entity.type
_entity.pdbx_description
1 polymer ?
#
loop_
_entity_poly.entity_id
_entity_poly.type
_entity_poly.pdbx_seq_one_letter_code
_entity_poly.pdbx_strand_id
1 'polypeptide(L)'
;MPDERIIVEISCFEVWRQISNYVDDDVDPEMKARLEFHFDRCRHCKAILNGTRNVIALVGDEQTFAFDDAISERLTNALSRRIANHSREGE
;
A
#
# COMPACT_ATOMS: atom_id res chain seq x y z
N MET A 1 -6.93 30.90 -8.64
CA MET A 1 -6.90 29.43 -8.52
C MET A 1 -7.64 29.06 -7.25
N PRO A 2 -8.69 28.23 -7.35
CA PRO A 2 -8.72 27.08 -6.46
C PRO A 2 -9.01 25.77 -7.23
N ASP A 3 -8.22 24.75 -6.88
CA ASP A 3 -8.35 23.34 -7.26
C ASP A 3 -9.50 22.74 -6.42
N GLU A 4 -10.72 22.82 -6.93
CA GLU A 4 -11.90 22.17 -6.36
C GLU A 4 -12.01 20.77 -6.97
N ARG A 5 -11.24 19.81 -6.43
CA ARG A 5 -11.37 18.41 -6.83
C ARG A 5 -12.72 17.88 -6.37
N ILE A 6 -13.67 17.86 -7.30
CA ILE A 6 -14.96 17.21 -7.13
C ILE A 6 -14.69 15.70 -7.00
N ILE A 7 -14.69 15.20 -5.77
CA ILE A 7 -14.57 13.76 -5.51
C ILE A 7 -15.90 13.11 -5.89
N VAL A 8 -15.94 12.45 -7.05
CA VAL A 8 -17.13 11.73 -7.52
C VAL A 8 -17.31 10.45 -6.69
N GLU A 9 -18.40 10.38 -5.94
CA GLU A 9 -18.74 9.21 -5.13
C GLU A 9 -18.84 7.94 -6.00
N ILE A 10 -18.18 6.86 -5.56
CA ILE A 10 -18.19 5.55 -6.21
C ILE A 10 -19.11 4.58 -5.48
N SER A 11 -19.65 3.60 -6.21
CA SER A 11 -20.51 2.57 -5.64
C SER A 11 -19.71 1.54 -4.83
N CYS A 12 -20.37 0.82 -3.91
CA CYS A 12 -19.74 -0.29 -3.18
C CYS A 12 -19.16 -1.36 -4.12
N PHE A 13 -19.83 -1.62 -5.25
CA PHE A 13 -19.37 -2.60 -6.23
C PHE A 13 -18.02 -2.20 -6.84
N GLU A 14 -17.86 -0.93 -7.20
CA GLU A 14 -16.59 -0.44 -7.74
C GLU A 14 -15.49 -0.45 -6.66
N VAL A 15 -15.83 -0.14 -5.41
CA VAL A 15 -14.89 -0.26 -4.28
C VAL A 15 -14.37 -1.69 -4.15
N TRP A 16 -15.24 -2.69 -4.21
CA TRP A 16 -14.83 -4.10 -4.09
C TRP A 16 -13.92 -4.52 -5.25
N ARG A 17 -14.17 -4.02 -6.46
CA ARG A 17 -13.34 -4.28 -7.63
C ARG A 17 -11.93 -3.67 -7.49
N GLN A 18 -11.81 -2.55 -6.79
CA GLN A 18 -10.53 -1.85 -6.58
C GLN A 18 -9.85 -2.18 -5.25
N ILE A 19 -10.46 -3.00 -4.38
CA ILE A 19 -9.98 -3.14 -3.01
C ILE A 19 -8.60 -3.80 -2.92
N SER A 20 -8.28 -4.75 -3.81
CA SER A 20 -6.94 -5.36 -3.87
C SER A 20 -5.91 -4.32 -4.30
N ASN A 21 -6.15 -3.67 -5.45
CA ASN A 21 -5.31 -2.60 -5.98
C ASN A 21 -5.04 -1.51 -4.92
N TYR A 22 -6.06 -1.11 -4.15
CA TYR A 22 -5.91 -0.13 -3.08
C TYR A 22 -5.01 -0.61 -1.94
N VAL A 23 -5.12 -1.88 -1.55
CA VAL A 23 -4.27 -2.45 -0.49
C VAL A 23 -2.82 -2.61 -0.97
N ASP A 24 -2.63 -2.89 -2.26
CA ASP A 24 -1.33 -3.03 -2.90
C ASP A 24 -0.69 -1.67 -3.30
N ASP A 25 -1.35 -0.55 -2.99
CA ASP A 25 -1.00 0.82 -3.42
C ASP A 25 -0.86 0.99 -4.95
N ASP A 26 -1.53 0.12 -5.72
CA ASP A 26 -1.59 0.09 -7.18
C ASP A 26 -2.89 0.72 -7.71
N VAL A 27 -3.19 1.92 -7.24
CA VAL A 27 -4.31 2.74 -7.71
C VAL A 27 -3.83 4.13 -8.05
N ASP A 28 -4.40 4.74 -9.09
CA ASP A 28 -4.09 6.13 -9.39
C ASP A 28 -4.56 7.07 -8.27
N PRO A 29 -3.94 8.25 -8.11
CA PRO A 29 -4.25 9.16 -7.00
C PRO A 29 -5.70 9.65 -6.95
N GLU A 30 -6.38 9.75 -8.10
CA GLU A 30 -7.78 10.17 -8.15
C GLU A 30 -8.69 9.05 -7.62
N MET A 31 -8.48 7.81 -8.09
CA MET A 31 -9.20 6.63 -7.60
C MET A 31 -8.96 6.40 -6.10
N LYS A 32 -7.72 6.59 -5.63
CA LYS A 32 -7.38 6.49 -4.21
C LYS A 32 -8.20 7.45 -3.36
N ALA A 33 -8.29 8.72 -3.75
CA ALA A 33 -9.09 9.73 -3.05
C ALA A 33 -10.59 9.38 -3.02
N ARG A 34 -11.12 8.81 -4.12
CA ARG A 34 -12.53 8.37 -4.20
C ARG A 34 -12.82 7.16 -3.31
N LEU A 35 -11.89 6.21 -3.23
CA LEU A 35 -11.96 5.05 -2.32
C LEU A 35 -11.93 5.50 -0.86
N GLU A 36 -10.98 6.36 -0.49
CA GLU A 36 -10.88 6.93 0.86
C GLU A 36 -12.15 7.67 1.26
N PHE A 37 -12.68 8.52 0.36
CA PHE A 37 -13.94 9.22 0.57
C PHE A 37 -15.12 8.28 0.83
N HIS A 38 -15.17 7.13 0.13
CA HIS A 38 -16.20 6.11 0.33
C HIS A 38 -16.01 5.33 1.64
N PHE A 39 -14.78 4.95 2.00
CA PHE A 39 -14.50 4.23 3.24
C PHE A 39 -14.90 5.04 4.48
N ASP A 40 -14.81 6.37 4.43
CA ASP A 40 -15.24 7.25 5.50
C ASP A 40 -16.76 7.28 5.72
N ARG A 41 -17.55 6.96 4.68
CA ARG A 41 -19.02 7.09 4.69
C ARG A 41 -19.76 5.75 4.70
N CYS A 42 -19.13 4.69 4.20
CA CYS A 42 -19.74 3.38 4.11
C CYS A 42 -19.15 2.39 5.13
N ARG A 43 -19.91 2.13 6.20
CA ARG A 43 -19.53 1.15 7.24
C ARG A 43 -19.23 -0.25 6.67
N HIS A 44 -19.94 -0.64 5.61
CA HIS A 44 -19.83 -1.97 5.02
C HIS A 44 -18.50 -2.13 4.27
N CYS A 45 -18.16 -1.18 3.40
CA CYS A 45 -16.88 -1.18 2.70
C CYS A 45 -15.69 -1.00 3.65
N LYS A 46 -15.85 -0.22 4.74
CA LYS A 46 -14.83 -0.13 5.79
C LYS A 46 -14.59 -1.47 6.49
N ALA A 47 -15.66 -2.21 6.79
CA ALA A 47 -15.55 -3.55 7.37
C ALA A 47 -14.86 -4.53 6.41
N ILE A 48 -15.16 -4.47 5.12
CA ILE A 48 -14.50 -5.29 4.10
C ILE A 48 -13.02 -4.94 4.00
N LEU A 49 -12.65 -3.66 3.92
CA LEU A 49 -11.26 -3.22 3.87
C LEU A 49 -10.45 -3.73 5.09
N ASN A 50 -11.02 -3.59 6.29
CA ASN A 50 -10.40 -4.09 7.50
C ASN A 50 -10.26 -5.62 7.49
N GLY A 51 -11.30 -6.33 7.02
CA GLY A 51 -11.28 -7.78 6.85
C GLY A 51 -10.19 -8.23 5.88
N THR A 52 -10.07 -7.59 4.72
CA THR A 52 -9.01 -7.85 3.73
C THR A 52 -7.63 -7.68 4.34
N ARG A 53 -7.37 -6.56 5.03
CA ARG A 53 -6.11 -6.31 5.73
C ARG A 53 -5.82 -7.35 6.81
N ASN A 54 -6.85 -7.75 7.55
CA ASN A 54 -6.70 -8.78 8.58
C ASN A 54 -6.35 -10.15 7.97
N VAL A 55 -6.98 -10.54 6.85
CA VAL A 55 -6.64 -11.78 6.15
C VAL A 55 -5.19 -11.73 5.64
N ILE A 56 -4.75 -10.60 5.07
CA ILE A 56 -3.36 -10.42 4.63
C ILE A 56 -2.39 -10.56 5.80
N ALA A 57 -2.70 -9.93 6.95
CA ALA A 57 -1.89 -10.06 8.15
C ALA A 57 -1.84 -11.52 8.64
N LEU A 58 -2.97 -12.22 8.73
CA LEU A 58 -3.03 -13.62 9.17
C LEU A 58 -2.23 -14.56 8.25
N VAL A 59 -2.39 -14.41 6.93
CA VAL A 59 -1.68 -15.22 5.93
C VAL A 59 -0.19 -14.87 5.85
N GLY A 60 0.16 -13.61 6.15
CA GLY A 60 1.53 -13.13 6.23
C GLY A 60 2.25 -13.54 7.51
N ASP A 61 1.56 -13.55 8.66
CA ASP A 61 2.11 -13.94 9.97
C ASP A 61 2.47 -15.42 10.01
N GLU A 62 1.64 -16.30 9.42
CA GLU A 62 1.99 -17.72 9.25
C GLU A 62 3.18 -17.92 8.28
N GLN A 63 3.50 -16.90 7.48
CA GLN A 63 4.66 -16.81 6.59
C GLN A 63 5.72 -15.84 7.12
N THR A 64 6.00 -15.84 8.43
CA THR A 64 7.37 -15.53 8.86
C THR A 64 8.29 -16.60 8.27
N PHE A 65 8.64 -16.44 6.99
CA PHE A 65 9.89 -16.96 6.47
C PHE A 65 10.93 -16.35 7.38
N ALA A 66 11.44 -17.14 8.32
CA ALA A 66 12.66 -16.81 9.02
C ALA A 66 13.68 -16.52 7.92
N PHE A 67 13.94 -15.25 7.68
CA PHE A 67 14.95 -14.85 6.74
C PHE A 67 16.25 -15.37 7.34
N ASP A 68 17.04 -16.11 6.55
CA ASP A 68 18.39 -16.43 6.98
C ASP A 68 19.11 -15.09 7.23
N ASP A 69 19.58 -14.89 8.46
CA ASP A 69 20.27 -13.68 8.88
C ASP A 69 21.41 -13.33 7.91
N ALA A 70 22.05 -14.36 7.32
CA ALA A 70 23.10 -14.17 6.32
C ALA A 70 22.59 -13.48 5.03
N ILE A 71 21.34 -13.73 4.62
CA ILE A 71 20.74 -13.06 3.45
C ILE A 71 20.41 -11.60 3.80
N SER A 72 19.82 -11.36 4.98
CA SER A 72 19.51 -10.01 5.48
C SER A 72 20.77 -9.14 5.59
N GLU A 73 21.85 -9.70 6.14
CA GLU A 73 23.14 -9.04 6.29
C GLU A 73 23.79 -8.75 4.93
N ARG A 74 23.77 -9.71 3.99
CA ARG A 74 24.28 -9.51 2.62
C ARG A 74 23.52 -8.41 1.87
N LEU A 75 22.19 -8.39 2.00
CA LEU A 75 21.34 -7.40 1.36
C LEU A 75 21.59 -6.00 1.93
N THR A 76 21.60 -5.88 3.26
CA THR A 76 21.89 -4.62 3.97
C THR A 76 23.26 -4.07 3.56
N ASN A 77 24.30 -4.91 3.57
CA ASN A 77 25.65 -4.53 3.15
C ASN A 77 25.72 -4.12 1.66
N ALA A 78 24.93 -4.72 0.78
CA ALA A 78 24.86 -4.32 -0.62
C ALA A 78 24.18 -2.96 -0.79
N LEU A 79 23.08 -2.70 -0.08
CA LEU A 79 22.40 -1.41 -0.08
C LEU A 79 23.31 -0.30 0.48
N SER A 80 23.92 -0.52 1.64
CA SER A 80 24.82 0.47 2.26
C SER A 80 25.98 0.86 1.35
N ARG A 81 26.57 -0.11 0.64
CA ARG A 81 27.63 0.17 -0.35
C ARG A 81 27.12 1.01 -1.53
N ARG A 82 25.91 0.73 -2.04
CA ARG A 82 25.31 1.51 -3.13
C ARG A 82 24.99 2.94 -2.70
N ILE A 83 24.43 3.13 -1.50
CA ILE A 83 24.14 4.46 -0.94
C ILE A 83 25.44 5.25 -0.73
N ALA A 84 26.47 4.60 -0.17
CA ALA A 84 27.77 5.22 0.06
C ALA A 84 28.49 5.60 -1.24
N ASN A 85 28.36 4.81 -2.31
CA ASN A 85 28.93 5.12 -3.62
C ASN A 85 28.16 6.24 -4.34
N HIS A 86 26.82 6.22 -4.28
CA HIS A 86 26.00 7.28 -4.88
C HIS A 86 26.22 8.64 -4.19
N SER A 87 26.62 8.64 -2.91
CA SER A 87 26.99 9.86 -2.18
C SER A 87 28.37 10.42 -2.58
N ARG A 88 29.17 9.67 -3.36
CA ARG A 88 30.51 10.05 -3.81
C ARG A 88 30.58 10.50 -5.27
N GLU A 89 29.54 10.22 -6.06
CA GLU A 89 29.45 10.55 -7.49
C GLU A 89 28.61 11.82 -7.75
N GLY A 90 28.05 12.43 -6.70
CA GLY A 90 27.21 13.62 -6.74
C GLY A 90 27.89 14.93 -6.31
N GLU A 91 29.23 14.98 -6.27
CA GLU A 91 30.02 16.20 -6.05
C GLU A 91 30.96 16.49 -7.24
#